data_AF-N9FBF0-F1
#
_entry.id   AF-N9FBF0-F1
#
_cell.length_a   1.000
_cell.length_b   1.000
_cell.length_c   1.000
_cell.angle_alpha   90.00
_cell.angle_beta   90.00
_cell.angle_gamma   90.00
#
_symmetry.space_group_name_H-M   'P 1'
#
loop_
_entity.id
_entity.type
_entity.pdbx_description
1 polymer ?
#
loop_
_entity_poly.entity_id
_entity_poly.type
_entity_poly.pdbx_seq_one_letter_code
_entity_poly.pdbx_strand_id
1 'polypeptide(L)'
;MSHFKFYSAKLSSKQVRILSQNYEPEDRLVVSKFEKIEVIDFRLNELRDLPATICNHLNNNFILEQIHLFIIRDIHDELKLSHDKYKRCRLLEKEVWNEYLHFKTEKAALPTQMLIYHFDKKDKNGENEFNHIDRFNAFAKFVRVKVTFVNILAFVFSVIILGSLGSLIATVFIESRPNGIYFWAKHWFFHFFIGLCMIYMIYRILHTFWKGNFKLQWPIRRG
;
A
#
# COMPACT_ATOMS: atom_id res chain seq x y z
N MET A 1 -19.84 -33.75 21.07
CA MET A 1 -20.24 -33.77 19.65
C MET A 1 -20.06 -32.34 19.13
N SER A 2 -18.97 -32.05 18.43
CA SER A 2 -18.65 -30.68 17.98
C SER A 2 -19.52 -30.33 16.77
N HIS A 3 -20.46 -29.39 16.96
CA HIS A 3 -21.32 -28.91 15.88
C HIS A 3 -20.59 -27.82 15.08
N PHE A 4 -20.08 -28.17 13.91
CA PHE A 4 -19.57 -27.19 12.96
C PHE A 4 -20.74 -26.56 12.20
N LYS A 5 -21.03 -25.29 12.48
CA LYS A 5 -22.00 -24.50 11.71
C LYS A 5 -21.24 -23.59 10.74
N PHE A 6 -21.47 -23.79 9.44
CA PHE A 6 -20.89 -22.94 8.39
C PHE A 6 -21.89 -21.85 8.02
N TYR A 7 -21.53 -20.59 8.27
CA TYR A 7 -22.29 -19.43 7.82
C TYR A 7 -21.51 -18.77 6.67
N SER A 8 -22.12 -18.71 5.48
CA SER A 8 -21.59 -17.92 4.36
C SER A 8 -22.39 -16.63 4.24
N ALA A 9 -21.73 -15.49 4.45
CA ALA A 9 -22.33 -14.17 4.29
C ALA A 9 -21.64 -13.46 3.13
N LYS A 10 -22.41 -13.11 2.09
CA LYS A 10 -21.91 -12.26 1.01
C LYS A 10 -21.97 -10.80 1.47
N LEU A 11 -20.83 -10.14 1.44
CA LEU A 11 -20.73 -8.72 1.79
C LEU A 11 -21.22 -7.85 0.62
N SER A 12 -21.98 -6.82 0.94
CA SER A 12 -22.35 -5.76 -0.01
C SER A 12 -21.11 -4.93 -0.40
N SER A 13 -21.16 -4.25 -1.54
CA SER A 13 -20.08 -3.36 -2.00
C SER A 13 -19.70 -2.29 -0.98
N LYS A 14 -20.67 -1.79 -0.19
CA LYS A 14 -20.43 -0.82 0.88
C LYS A 14 -19.64 -1.45 2.04
N GLN A 15 -19.95 -2.69 2.42
CA GLN A 15 -19.22 -3.42 3.47
C GLN A 15 -17.81 -3.80 3.02
N VAL A 16 -17.65 -4.17 1.74
CA VAL A 16 -16.33 -4.44 1.16
C VAL A 16 -15.43 -3.21 1.23
N ARG A 17 -15.95 -1.99 0.98
CA ARG A 17 -15.17 -0.75 1.10
C ARG A 17 -14.70 -0.42 2.52
N ILE A 18 -15.38 -0.95 3.54
CA ILE A 18 -14.95 -0.78 4.94
C ILE A 18 -13.76 -1.69 5.24
N LEU A 19 -13.80 -2.92 4.72
CA LEU A 19 -12.75 -3.93 4.93
C LEU A 19 -11.53 -3.76 4.02
N SER A 20 -11.76 -3.31 2.79
CA SER A 20 -10.74 -3.08 1.76
C SER A 20 -10.75 -1.62 1.35
N GLN A 21 -9.66 -0.94 1.69
CA GLN A 21 -9.42 0.45 1.33
C GLN A 21 -8.37 0.50 0.23
N ASN A 22 -8.70 1.18 -0.87
CA ASN A 22 -7.75 1.43 -1.94
C ASN A 22 -7.09 2.80 -1.67
N TYR A 23 -5.77 2.84 -1.69
CA TYR A 23 -4.99 4.06 -1.49
C TYR A 23 -4.21 4.37 -2.77
N GLU A 24 -4.32 5.61 -3.23
CA GLU A 24 -3.45 6.15 -4.28
C GLU A 24 -2.35 6.99 -3.62
N PRO A 25 -1.07 6.63 -3.80
CA PRO A 25 0.05 7.35 -3.20
C PRO A 25 0.19 8.79 -3.71
N GLU A 26 0.48 9.72 -2.79
CA GLU A 26 0.53 11.17 -3.04
C GLU A 26 1.62 11.60 -4.04
N ASP A 27 2.72 10.84 -4.16
CA ASP A 27 3.84 11.10 -5.09
C ASP A 27 3.54 10.72 -6.55
N ARG A 28 2.32 10.99 -7.00
CA ARG A 28 1.73 10.56 -8.28
C ARG A 28 2.49 11.06 -9.52
N LEU A 29 3.43 11.99 -9.33
CA LEU A 29 4.15 12.67 -10.41
C LEU A 29 5.40 11.90 -10.90
N VAL A 30 5.99 11.01 -10.11
CA VAL A 30 7.29 10.40 -10.47
C VAL A 30 7.29 8.88 -10.43
N VAL A 31 6.96 8.26 -9.30
CA VAL A 31 7.14 6.80 -9.09
C VAL A 31 5.82 6.10 -8.82
N SER A 32 4.91 6.75 -8.10
CA SER A 32 3.76 6.09 -7.49
C SER A 32 2.55 5.93 -8.44
N LYS A 33 2.60 6.56 -9.63
CA LYS A 33 1.56 6.47 -10.67
C LYS A 33 1.36 5.05 -11.22
N PHE A 34 2.38 4.20 -11.07
CA PHE A 34 2.37 2.82 -11.55
C PHE A 34 1.89 1.84 -10.51
N GLU A 35 1.59 2.28 -9.28
CA GLU A 35 1.22 1.38 -8.20
C GLU A 35 -0.22 1.61 -7.75
N LYS A 36 -0.94 0.51 -7.56
CA LYS A 36 -2.22 0.50 -6.86
C LYS A 36 -2.01 -0.18 -5.51
N ILE A 37 -2.30 0.52 -4.43
CA ILE A 37 -2.18 -0.01 -3.08
C ILE A 37 -3.57 -0.37 -2.55
N GLU A 38 -3.71 -1.55 -1.99
CA GLU A 38 -4.91 -1.99 -1.31
C GLU A 38 -4.57 -2.48 0.09
N VAL A 39 -5.32 -2.00 1.08
CA VAL A 39 -5.15 -2.37 2.47
C VAL A 39 -6.39 -3.10 2.93
N ILE A 40 -6.18 -4.30 3.46
CA ILE A 40 -7.21 -5.12 4.08
C ILE A 40 -6.96 -5.11 5.59
N ASP A 41 -7.96 -4.67 6.34
CA ASP A 41 -7.94 -4.67 7.81
C ASP A 41 -9.14 -5.48 8.30
N PHE A 42 -8.90 -6.74 8.65
CA PHE A 42 -9.93 -7.63 9.18
C PHE A 42 -9.72 -7.83 10.68
N ARG A 43 -10.72 -7.45 11.47
CA ARG A 43 -10.70 -7.60 12.93
C ARG A 43 -11.91 -8.38 13.38
N LEU A 44 -11.70 -9.36 14.24
CA LEU A 44 -12.73 -10.19 14.84
C LEU A 44 -12.51 -10.26 16.35
N ASN A 45 -13.64 -10.23 17.06
CA ASN A 45 -13.71 -10.34 18.52
C ASN A 45 -12.85 -9.30 19.24
N GLU A 46 -12.99 -8.00 18.93
CA GLU A 46 -12.30 -6.95 19.68
C GLU A 46 -13.03 -6.65 21.00
N LEU A 47 -12.92 -7.55 22.00
CA LEU A 47 -13.68 -7.49 23.27
C LEU A 47 -13.52 -6.15 24.03
N ARG A 48 -12.43 -5.41 23.79
CA ARG A 48 -12.19 -4.08 24.38
C ARG A 48 -13.15 -3.01 23.87
N ASP A 49 -13.78 -3.23 22.72
CA ASP A 49 -14.69 -2.29 22.08
C ASP A 49 -16.16 -2.64 22.37
N LEU A 50 -16.43 -3.77 23.05
CA LEU A 50 -17.79 -4.19 23.39
C LEU A 50 -18.24 -3.66 24.76
N PRO A 51 -19.52 -3.27 24.91
CA PRO A 51 -20.11 -2.97 26.22
C PRO A 51 -19.95 -4.14 27.19
N ALA A 52 -19.67 -3.84 28.46
CA ALA A 52 -19.43 -4.84 29.52
C ALA A 52 -20.58 -5.86 29.66
N THR A 53 -21.83 -5.45 29.39
CA THR A 53 -22.99 -6.34 29.39
C THR A 53 -22.87 -7.44 28.34
N ILE A 54 -22.39 -7.14 27.14
CA ILE A 54 -22.23 -8.12 26.06
C ILE A 54 -21.03 -9.03 26.35
N CYS A 55 -19.94 -8.48 26.87
CA CYS A 55 -18.77 -9.27 27.28
C CYS A 55 -19.14 -10.33 28.33
N ASN A 56 -19.95 -9.97 29.33
CA ASN A 56 -20.42 -10.90 30.35
C ASN A 56 -21.29 -12.04 29.79
N HIS A 57 -22.04 -11.80 28.71
CA HIS A 57 -22.85 -12.83 28.05
C HIS A 57 -22.04 -13.72 27.09
N LEU A 58 -21.00 -13.17 26.44
CA LEU A 58 -20.13 -13.89 25.50
C LEU A 58 -19.22 -14.90 26.23
N ASN A 59 -18.63 -14.50 27.36
CA ASN A 59 -17.74 -15.35 28.16
C ASN A 59 -18.38 -16.68 28.59
N ASN A 60 -19.72 -16.75 28.67
CA ASN A 60 -20.42 -17.92 29.17
C ASN A 60 -20.98 -18.85 28.07
N ASN A 61 -21.02 -18.44 26.79
CA ASN A 61 -21.78 -19.18 25.76
C ASN A 61 -21.04 -19.42 24.44
N PHE A 62 -19.94 -18.73 24.15
CA PHE A 62 -19.26 -18.85 22.86
C PHE A 62 -17.74 -18.75 22.99
N ILE A 63 -17.07 -19.87 22.76
CA ILE A 63 -15.60 -19.98 22.79
C ILE A 63 -15.11 -20.12 21.35
N LEU A 64 -14.29 -19.18 20.90
CA LEU A 64 -13.56 -19.27 19.63
C LEU A 64 -12.24 -20.01 19.88
N GLU A 65 -12.18 -21.29 19.50
CA GLU A 65 -10.97 -22.12 19.63
C GLU A 65 -9.97 -21.88 18.50
N GLN A 66 -10.48 -21.61 17.30
CA GLN A 66 -9.68 -21.46 16.11
C GLN A 66 -10.32 -20.53 15.07
N ILE A 67 -9.50 -19.69 14.46
CA ILE A 67 -9.90 -18.80 13.36
C ILE A 67 -8.99 -19.07 12.17
N HIS A 68 -9.59 -19.15 10.98
CA HIS A 68 -8.90 -19.18 9.69
C HIS A 68 -9.43 -18.07 8.80
N LEU A 69 -8.53 -17.22 8.30
CA LEU A 69 -8.83 -16.23 7.29
C LEU A 69 -8.03 -16.54 6.03
N PHE A 70 -8.73 -16.59 4.90
CA PHE A 70 -8.14 -16.76 3.59
C PHE A 70 -8.37 -15.49 2.77
N ILE A 71 -7.28 -14.87 2.33
CA ILE A 71 -7.33 -13.73 1.40
C ILE A 71 -6.90 -14.25 0.03
N ILE A 72 -7.82 -14.25 -0.93
CA ILE A 72 -7.56 -14.71 -2.30
C ILE A 72 -7.28 -13.48 -3.16
N ARG A 73 -6.12 -13.48 -3.83
CA ARG A 73 -5.64 -12.37 -4.68
C ARG A 73 -5.14 -12.89 -6.02
N ASP A 74 -5.05 -11.97 -6.98
CA ASP A 74 -4.34 -12.21 -8.22
C ASP A 74 -2.84 -12.42 -7.94
N ILE A 75 -2.15 -13.24 -8.74
CA ILE A 75 -0.70 -13.45 -8.60
C ILE A 75 0.12 -12.16 -8.77
N HIS A 76 -0.41 -11.16 -9.48
CA HIS A 76 0.23 -9.87 -9.67
C HIS A 76 0.06 -8.91 -8.46
N ASP A 77 -0.74 -9.27 -7.48
CA ASP A 77 -0.84 -8.52 -6.22
C ASP A 77 0.23 -9.02 -5.24
N GLU A 78 1.20 -8.17 -4.94
CA GLU A 78 2.25 -8.50 -3.99
C GLU A 78 1.86 -8.09 -2.57
N LEU A 79 1.97 -9.01 -1.62
CA LEU A 79 1.87 -8.69 -0.19
C LEU A 79 3.15 -7.95 0.25
N LYS A 80 3.04 -6.64 0.52
CA LYS A 80 4.18 -5.82 0.96
C LYS A 80 4.33 -5.76 2.48
N LEU A 81 3.22 -5.78 3.20
CA LEU A 81 3.24 -5.68 4.67
C LEU A 81 2.07 -6.43 5.27
N SER A 82 2.31 -7.07 6.41
CA SER A 82 1.28 -7.73 7.20
C SER A 82 1.59 -7.55 8.68
N HIS A 83 0.57 -7.30 9.51
CA HIS A 83 0.77 -7.15 10.95
C HIS A 83 1.08 -8.50 11.60
N ASP A 84 0.32 -9.53 11.25
CA ASP A 84 0.60 -10.92 11.60
C ASP A 84 1.29 -11.64 10.45
N LYS A 85 2.21 -12.57 10.76
CA LYS A 85 2.79 -13.43 9.73
C LYS A 85 1.69 -14.37 9.22
N TYR A 86 1.41 -14.34 7.93
CA TYR A 86 0.58 -15.37 7.33
C TYR A 86 1.27 -16.73 7.51
N LYS A 87 0.47 -17.78 7.75
CA LYS A 87 0.99 -19.13 7.97
C LYS A 87 1.48 -19.76 6.68
N ARG A 88 0.74 -19.56 5.59
CA ARG A 88 1.05 -20.14 4.27
C ARG A 88 0.51 -19.27 3.14
N CYS A 89 1.27 -19.22 2.04
CA CYS A 89 0.81 -18.73 0.74
C CYS A 89 0.85 -19.90 -0.25
N ARG A 90 -0.21 -20.11 -1.03
CA ARG A 90 -0.28 -21.17 -2.05
C ARG A 90 -1.08 -20.71 -3.28
N LEU A 91 -0.84 -21.37 -4.41
CA LEU A 91 -1.68 -21.24 -5.59
C LEU A 91 -3.10 -21.73 -5.29
N LEU A 92 -4.09 -21.03 -5.86
CA LEU A 92 -5.49 -21.40 -5.76
C LEU A 92 -5.78 -22.65 -6.60
N GLU A 93 -6.22 -23.70 -5.93
CA GLU A 93 -6.71 -24.95 -6.54
C GLU A 93 -8.12 -24.69 -7.10
N LYS A 94 -8.23 -24.36 -8.40
CA LYS A 94 -9.50 -23.93 -9.02
C LYS A 94 -10.63 -24.93 -8.82
N GLU A 95 -10.35 -26.22 -8.93
CA GLU A 95 -11.32 -27.30 -8.78
C GLU A 95 -12.03 -27.27 -7.42
N VAL A 96 -11.29 -26.98 -6.34
CA VAL A 96 -11.82 -26.94 -4.96
C VAL A 96 -12.58 -25.64 -4.68
N TRP A 97 -12.11 -24.52 -5.25
CA TRP A 97 -12.60 -23.19 -4.88
C TRP A 97 -13.63 -22.61 -5.85
N ASN A 98 -13.81 -23.18 -7.04
CA ASN A 98 -14.75 -22.70 -8.05
C ASN A 98 -16.18 -22.55 -7.50
N GLU A 99 -16.63 -23.52 -6.70
CA GLU A 99 -17.98 -23.52 -6.10
C GLU A 99 -18.23 -22.31 -5.19
N TYR A 100 -17.17 -21.85 -4.49
CA TYR A 100 -17.22 -20.69 -3.60
C TYR A 100 -17.04 -19.36 -4.35
N LEU A 101 -16.34 -19.39 -5.47
CA LEU A 101 -15.98 -18.23 -6.28
C LEU A 101 -16.98 -17.93 -7.40
N HIS A 102 -18.12 -18.63 -7.49
CA HIS A 102 -19.19 -18.28 -8.43
C HIS A 102 -19.76 -16.89 -8.11
N PHE A 103 -19.17 -15.87 -8.72
CA PHE A 103 -19.71 -14.54 -8.79
C PHE A 103 -21.00 -14.60 -9.62
N LYS A 104 -22.13 -14.16 -9.06
CA LYS A 104 -23.45 -14.14 -9.71
C LYS A 104 -23.49 -13.28 -11.00
N THR A 105 -22.41 -12.59 -11.33
CA THR A 105 -22.26 -11.79 -12.53
C THR A 105 -21.27 -12.47 -13.47
N GLU A 106 -21.80 -13.03 -14.56
CA GLU A 106 -21.10 -13.73 -15.66
C GLU A 106 -19.96 -12.95 -16.34
N LYS A 107 -19.65 -11.72 -15.88
CA LYS A 107 -18.69 -10.81 -16.51
C LYS A 107 -17.38 -10.59 -15.74
N ALA A 108 -17.23 -11.18 -14.55
CA ALA A 108 -15.94 -11.12 -13.84
C ALA A 108 -15.10 -12.34 -14.24
N ALA A 109 -14.37 -12.23 -15.35
CA ALA A 109 -13.35 -13.22 -15.69
C ALA A 109 -12.34 -13.28 -14.55
N LEU A 110 -12.27 -14.42 -13.86
CA LEU A 110 -11.28 -14.64 -12.81
C LEU A 110 -9.88 -14.58 -13.45
N PRO A 111 -8.93 -13.84 -12.85
CA PRO A 111 -7.53 -13.92 -13.22
C PRO A 111 -7.06 -15.36 -13.42
N THR A 112 -6.19 -15.57 -14.43
CA THR A 112 -5.71 -16.90 -14.83
C THR A 112 -5.06 -17.65 -13.66
N GLN A 113 -4.41 -16.94 -12.75
CA GLN A 113 -3.74 -17.49 -11.57
C GLN A 113 -4.02 -16.61 -10.35
N MET A 114 -4.31 -17.27 -9.23
CA MET A 114 -4.59 -16.62 -7.95
C MET A 114 -3.77 -17.26 -6.84
N LEU A 115 -3.49 -16.47 -5.81
CA LEU A 115 -2.83 -16.88 -4.59
C LEU A 115 -3.81 -16.81 -3.42
N ILE A 116 -3.66 -17.73 -2.47
CA ILE A 116 -4.37 -17.74 -1.20
C ILE A 116 -3.37 -17.45 -0.09
N TYR A 117 -3.58 -16.34 0.61
CA TYR A 117 -2.88 -16.02 1.86
C TYR A 117 -3.70 -16.55 3.03
N HIS A 118 -3.11 -17.44 3.81
CA HIS A 118 -3.75 -18.06 4.96
C HIS A 118 -3.23 -17.48 6.27
N PHE A 119 -4.11 -16.81 7.00
CA PHE A 119 -3.90 -16.39 8.38
C PHE A 119 -4.69 -17.32 9.30
N ASP A 120 -4.06 -17.84 10.34
CA ASP A 120 -4.77 -18.55 11.39
C ASP A 120 -4.35 -18.09 12.78
N LYS A 121 -5.28 -18.29 13.71
CA LYS A 121 -5.00 -18.21 15.13
C LYS A 121 -5.65 -19.42 15.77
N LYS A 122 -4.85 -20.21 16.46
CA LYS A 122 -5.30 -21.32 17.30
C LYS A 122 -5.04 -20.93 18.74
N ASP A 123 -5.94 -21.32 19.62
CA ASP A 123 -5.60 -21.35 21.02
C ASP A 123 -4.42 -22.31 21.26
N LYS A 124 -3.46 -21.88 22.10
CA LYS A 124 -2.30 -22.70 22.45
C LYS A 124 -2.62 -23.35 23.79
N ASN A 125 -2.90 -24.65 23.77
CA ASN A 125 -3.01 -25.47 24.97
C ASN A 125 -1.75 -25.30 25.84
N GLY A 126 -1.92 -24.74 27.03
CA GLY A 126 -0.84 -24.51 27.99
C GLY A 126 -1.31 -23.75 29.24
N GLU A 127 -1.85 -24.51 30.19
CA GLU A 127 -1.85 -24.23 31.65
C GLU A 127 -2.87 -23.28 32.29
N ASN A 128 -3.86 -22.69 31.59
CA ASN A 128 -4.95 -21.96 32.30
C ASN A 128 -6.33 -22.18 31.66
N GLU A 129 -7.32 -22.51 32.49
CA GLU A 129 -8.70 -22.93 32.17
C GLU A 129 -9.59 -21.89 31.45
N PHE A 130 -9.05 -20.79 30.93
CA PHE A 130 -9.83 -19.71 30.29
C PHE A 130 -9.21 -19.16 29.00
N ASN A 131 -8.43 -19.97 28.28
CA ASN A 131 -7.86 -19.51 27.02
C ASN A 131 -8.92 -19.59 25.90
N HIS A 132 -9.47 -18.44 25.52
CA HIS A 132 -10.32 -18.27 24.35
C HIS A 132 -9.68 -17.24 23.42
N ILE A 133 -10.02 -17.25 22.12
CA ILE A 133 -9.47 -16.25 21.21
C ILE A 133 -10.19 -14.91 21.41
N ASP A 134 -9.62 -14.09 22.29
CA ASP A 134 -10.13 -12.76 22.68
C ASP A 134 -9.96 -11.66 21.65
N ARG A 135 -9.19 -11.94 20.59
CA ARG A 135 -8.86 -10.99 19.51
C ARG A 135 -8.25 -11.71 18.33
N PHE A 136 -8.70 -11.38 17.14
CA PHE A 136 -8.04 -11.71 15.89
C PHE A 136 -7.94 -10.48 15.00
N ASN A 137 -6.72 -10.13 14.60
CA ASN A 137 -6.46 -9.00 13.70
C ASN A 137 -5.59 -9.50 12.54
N ALA A 138 -6.12 -9.41 11.34
CA ALA A 138 -5.40 -9.71 10.11
C ALA A 138 -5.36 -8.45 9.25
N PHE A 139 -4.24 -7.76 9.34
CA PHE A 139 -3.91 -6.61 8.50
C PHE A 139 -2.97 -7.04 7.38
N ALA A 140 -3.32 -6.72 6.14
CA ALA A 140 -2.51 -7.01 4.96
C ALA A 140 -2.51 -5.85 3.96
N LYS A 141 -1.34 -5.46 3.48
CA LYS A 141 -1.13 -4.44 2.44
C LYS A 141 -0.66 -5.11 1.15
N PHE A 142 -1.46 -4.98 0.11
CA PHE A 142 -1.18 -5.45 -1.24
C PHE A 142 -0.81 -4.31 -2.15
N VAL A 143 0.13 -4.55 -3.06
CA VAL A 143 0.54 -3.60 -4.10
C VAL A 143 0.49 -4.29 -5.44
N ARG A 144 -0.18 -3.67 -6.41
CA ARG A 144 -0.17 -4.09 -7.80
C ARG A 144 0.50 -3.04 -8.66
N VAL A 145 1.47 -3.46 -9.46
CA VAL A 145 2.03 -2.60 -10.50
C VAL A 145 1.08 -2.59 -11.71
N LYS A 146 0.54 -1.43 -12.05
CA LYS A 146 -0.31 -1.20 -13.22
C LYS A 146 0.43 -0.28 -14.20
N VAL A 147 1.03 -0.89 -15.21
CA VAL A 147 1.56 -0.16 -16.36
C VAL A 147 0.48 -0.09 -17.44
N THR A 148 0.07 1.12 -17.81
CA THR A 148 -0.85 1.34 -18.95
C THR A 148 -0.07 1.89 -20.13
N PHE A 149 -0.60 1.69 -21.34
CA PHE A 149 0.01 2.26 -22.56
C PHE A 149 0.17 3.79 -22.46
N VAL A 150 -0.79 4.48 -21.84
CA VAL A 150 -0.72 5.92 -21.58
C VAL A 150 0.47 6.27 -20.68
N ASN A 151 0.74 5.45 -19.66
CA ASN A 151 1.90 5.68 -18.79
C ASN A 151 3.22 5.48 -19.54
N ILE A 152 3.31 4.49 -20.44
CA ILE A 152 4.48 4.26 -21.29
C ILE A 152 4.68 5.43 -22.24
N LEU A 153 3.62 5.88 -22.91
CA LEU A 153 3.67 7.01 -23.84
C LEU A 153 4.09 8.31 -23.12
N ALA A 154 3.54 8.57 -21.94
CA ALA A 154 3.92 9.71 -21.12
C ALA A 154 5.41 9.64 -20.73
N PHE A 155 5.91 8.46 -20.35
CA PHE A 155 7.33 8.27 -20.04
C PHE A 155 8.23 8.55 -21.24
N VAL A 156 7.91 8.00 -22.42
CA VAL A 156 8.66 8.26 -23.67
C VAL A 156 8.68 9.75 -23.97
N PHE A 157 7.54 10.43 -23.86
CA PHE A 157 7.46 11.87 -24.11
C PHE A 157 8.28 12.68 -23.10
N SER A 158 8.28 12.30 -21.82
CA SER A 158 9.13 12.93 -20.80
C SER A 158 10.62 12.78 -21.11
N VAL A 159 11.06 11.62 -21.60
CA VAL A 159 12.47 11.40 -22.02
C VAL A 159 12.84 12.30 -23.20
N ILE A 160 11.96 12.44 -24.20
CA ILE A 160 12.18 13.32 -25.36
C ILE A 160 12.29 14.78 -24.91
N ILE A 161 11.38 15.24 -24.04
CA ILE A 161 11.42 16.61 -23.51
C ILE A 161 12.72 16.85 -22.74
N LEU A 162 13.10 15.95 -21.82
CA LEU A 162 14.34 16.08 -21.07
C LEU A 162 15.57 16.08 -21.99
N GLY A 163 15.58 15.24 -23.03
CA GLY A 163 16.62 15.23 -24.05
C GLY A 163 16.71 16.55 -24.81
N SER A 164 15.57 17.11 -25.24
CA SER A 164 15.53 18.39 -25.94
C SER A 164 15.97 19.56 -25.05
N LEU A 165 15.57 19.58 -23.77
CA LEU A 165 16.00 20.58 -22.80
C LEU A 165 17.51 20.49 -22.55
N GLY A 166 18.05 19.27 -22.40
CA GLY A 166 19.48 19.03 -22.27
C GLY A 166 20.25 19.54 -23.48
N SER A 167 19.74 19.28 -24.69
CA SER A 167 20.33 19.81 -25.93
C SER A 167 20.28 21.33 -26.00
N LEU A 168 19.15 21.95 -25.66
CA LEU A 168 19.02 23.41 -25.65
C LEU A 168 19.98 24.05 -24.65
N ILE A 169 20.10 23.50 -23.44
CA ILE A 169 21.05 23.97 -22.42
C ILE A 169 22.49 23.82 -22.94
N ALA A 170 22.82 22.70 -23.58
CA ALA A 170 24.15 22.47 -24.14
C ALA A 170 24.47 23.47 -25.27
N THR A 171 23.52 23.70 -26.18
CA THR A 171 23.67 24.69 -27.26
C THR A 171 23.84 26.09 -26.70
N VAL A 172 22.99 26.51 -25.76
CA VAL A 172 23.14 27.80 -25.07
C VAL A 172 24.50 27.87 -24.40
N PHE A 173 24.96 26.84 -23.71
CA PHE A 173 26.27 26.85 -23.03
C PHE A 173 27.44 26.95 -24.02
N ILE A 174 27.37 26.26 -25.16
CA ILE A 174 28.39 26.31 -26.22
C ILE A 174 28.39 27.66 -26.95
N GLU A 175 27.21 28.24 -27.20
CA GLU A 175 27.07 29.51 -27.91
C GLU A 175 27.27 30.72 -27.00
N SER A 176 26.98 30.57 -25.71
CA SER A 176 27.41 31.50 -24.63
C SER A 176 28.91 31.45 -24.39
N ARG A 177 29.65 30.55 -25.06
CA ARG A 177 31.11 30.50 -25.01
C ARG A 177 31.65 31.71 -25.77
N PRO A 178 32.07 32.76 -25.08
CA PRO A 178 32.64 33.95 -25.70
C PRO A 178 34.01 33.54 -26.23
N ASN A 179 34.45 34.15 -27.31
CA ASN A 179 35.82 33.99 -27.79
C ASN A 179 36.81 34.26 -26.65
N GLY A 180 37.41 33.20 -26.11
CA GLY A 180 38.54 33.22 -25.19
C GLY A 180 38.21 33.43 -23.70
N ILE A 181 39.18 32.98 -22.89
CA ILE A 181 39.32 33.05 -21.42
C ILE A 181 38.98 34.44 -20.80
N TYR A 182 38.90 35.50 -21.60
CA TYR A 182 38.70 36.88 -21.17
C TYR A 182 37.27 37.26 -20.74
N PHE A 183 36.22 36.58 -21.21
CA PHE A 183 34.84 36.90 -20.78
C PHE A 183 34.45 36.21 -19.46
N TRP A 184 34.98 35.00 -19.20
CA TRP A 184 34.83 34.34 -17.89
C TRP A 184 35.49 35.16 -16.77
N ALA A 185 36.61 35.82 -17.06
CA ALA A 185 37.24 36.77 -16.14
C ALA A 185 36.39 38.03 -15.90
N LYS A 186 35.67 38.52 -16.92
CA LYS A 186 34.83 39.73 -16.83
C LYS A 186 33.49 39.50 -16.13
N HIS A 187 32.90 38.31 -16.28
CA HIS A 187 31.57 37.98 -15.72
C HIS A 187 31.61 36.99 -14.54
N TRP A 188 32.78 36.76 -13.93
CA TRP A 188 32.93 35.92 -12.74
C TRP A 188 31.89 36.26 -11.66
N PHE A 189 31.64 37.54 -11.43
CA PHE A 189 30.68 37.99 -10.42
C PHE A 189 29.25 37.51 -10.72
N PHE A 190 28.85 37.48 -11.99
CA PHE A 190 27.55 37.00 -12.43
C PHE A 190 27.42 35.47 -12.27
N HIS A 191 28.47 34.72 -12.59
CA HIS A 191 28.49 33.27 -12.38
C HIS A 191 28.51 32.90 -10.89
N PHE A 192 29.23 33.65 -10.06
CA PHE A 192 29.20 33.48 -8.61
C PHE A 192 27.81 33.77 -8.03
N PHE A 193 27.14 34.82 -8.52
CA PHE A 193 25.78 35.15 -8.13
C PHE A 193 24.78 34.04 -8.52
N ILE A 194 24.86 33.52 -9.75
CA ILE A 194 24.05 32.38 -10.19
C ILE A 194 24.32 31.14 -9.33
N GLY A 195 25.59 30.87 -9.01
CA GLY A 195 25.97 29.78 -8.10
C GLY A 195 25.34 29.93 -6.72
N LEU A 196 25.37 31.12 -6.13
CA LEU A 196 24.70 31.43 -4.86
C LEU A 196 23.17 31.26 -4.96
N CYS A 197 22.54 31.70 -6.04
CA CYS A 197 21.11 31.50 -6.26
C CYS A 197 20.75 30.02 -6.37
N MET A 198 21.56 29.22 -7.07
CA MET A 198 21.38 27.77 -7.19
C MET A 198 21.53 27.08 -5.83
N ILE A 199 22.56 27.43 -5.05
CA ILE A 199 22.77 26.92 -3.68
C ILE A 199 21.60 27.30 -2.77
N TYR A 200 21.12 28.55 -2.85
CA TYR A 200 19.97 29.01 -2.08
C TYR A 200 18.69 28.27 -2.46
N MET A 201 18.47 28.01 -3.75
CA MET A 201 17.32 27.25 -4.24
C MET A 201 17.38 25.79 -3.75
N ILE A 202 18.55 25.15 -3.81
CA ILE A 202 18.78 23.79 -3.29
C ILE A 202 18.53 23.77 -1.77
N TYR A 203 19.08 24.72 -1.02
CA TYR A 203 18.83 24.86 0.41
C TYR A 203 17.33 24.99 0.72
N ARG A 204 16.61 25.83 -0.05
CA ARG A 204 15.18 26.03 0.12
C ARG A 204 14.38 24.75 -0.13
N ILE A 205 14.72 24.01 -1.19
CA ILE A 205 14.10 22.72 -1.54
C ILE A 205 14.35 21.70 -0.42
N LEU A 206 15.60 21.54 0.03
CA LEU A 206 15.94 20.65 1.14
C LEU A 206 15.22 21.04 2.43
N HIS A 207 15.17 22.33 2.76
CA HIS A 207 14.48 22.82 3.94
C HIS A 207 12.96 22.61 3.86
N THR A 208 12.34 22.79 2.68
CA THR A 208 10.91 22.46 2.49
C THR A 208 10.65 20.97 2.60
N PHE A 209 11.56 20.13 2.09
CA PHE A 209 11.48 18.68 2.22
C PHE A 209 11.61 18.23 3.69
N TRP A 210 12.53 18.86 4.44
CA TRP A 210 12.76 18.55 5.85
C TRP A 210 11.64 19.05 6.76
N LYS A 211 11.06 20.24 6.50
CA LYS A 211 9.84 20.72 7.19
C LYS A 211 8.60 19.89 6.86
N GLY A 212 8.49 19.36 5.64
CA GLY A 212 7.42 18.44 5.24
C GLY A 212 7.47 17.13 6.05
N ASN A 213 8.67 16.59 6.27
CA ASN A 213 8.86 15.37 7.07
C ASN A 213 8.61 15.56 8.58
N PHE A 214 8.96 16.72 9.15
CA PHE A 214 8.76 16.98 10.58
C PHE A 214 7.30 17.25 10.99
N LYS A 215 6.43 17.68 10.07
CA LYS A 215 4.99 17.83 10.36
C LYS A 215 4.25 16.50 10.48
N LEU A 216 4.82 15.38 10.02
CA LEU A 216 4.19 14.06 10.08
C LEU A 216 4.46 13.26 11.37
N GLN A 217 5.25 13.80 12.32
CA GLN A 217 5.63 13.09 13.55
C GLN A 217 4.98 13.61 14.84
N TRP A 218 3.94 14.45 14.79
CA TRP A 218 3.19 14.75 16.01
C TRP A 218 2.27 13.58 16.37
N PRO A 219 2.50 12.88 17.49
CA PRO A 219 1.53 11.91 17.98
C PRO A 219 0.27 12.67 18.38
N ILE A 220 -0.87 12.25 17.83
CA ILE A 220 -2.18 12.67 18.29
C ILE A 220 -2.26 12.36 19.78
N ARG A 221 -2.22 13.41 20.60
CA ARG A 221 -2.53 13.34 22.04
C ARG A 221 -3.99 12.89 22.14
N ARG A 222 -4.19 11.63 22.57
CA ARG A 222 -5.50 11.14 22.98
C ARG A 222 -5.91 11.90 24.25
N GLY A 223 -6.96 12.71 24.12
CA GLY A 223 -7.85 13.07 25.22
C GLY A 223 -9.08 12.17 25.15
#